data_AF-A0A3M2KK58-F1
#
_entry.id   AF-A0A3M2KK58-F1
#
_cell.length_a   1.000
_cell.length_b   1.000
_cell.length_c   1.000
_cell.angle_alpha   90.00
_cell.angle_beta   90.00
_cell.angle_gamma   90.00
#
_symmetry.space_group_name_H-M   'P 1'
#
loop_
_entity.id
_entity.type
_entity.pdbx_description
1 polymer ?
#
loop_
_entity_poly.entity_id
_entity_poly.type
_entity_poly.pdbx_seq_one_letter_code
_entity_poly.pdbx_strand_id
1 'polypeptide(L)' 'MIRSFKDAATEDIFNGIDSKAARKACPQHLWKVAVRKLDLLDAAETLDDLRVPPGNRLEAL' A
#
# COMPACT_ATOMS: atom_id res chain seq x y z
N MET A 1 -3.00 -1.44 -11.25
CA MET A 1 -4.17 -0.65 -10.79
C MET A 1 -4.93 -1.44 -9.75
N ILE A 2 -5.03 -0.90 -8.53
CA ILE A 2 -5.81 -1.46 -7.43
C ILE A 2 -7.29 -1.31 -7.78
N ARG A 3 -8.02 -2.42 -7.78
CA ARG A 3 -9.45 -2.46 -8.12
C ARG A 3 -10.36 -2.39 -6.91
N SER A 4 -9.85 -2.79 -5.75
CA SER A 4 -10.59 -2.80 -4.49
C SER A 4 -9.65 -2.92 -3.30
N PHE A 5 -10.16 -2.51 -2.13
CA PHE A 5 -9.50 -2.71 -0.85
C PHE A 5 -10.34 -3.66 0.00
N LYS A 6 -9.67 -4.53 0.76
CA LYS A 6 -10.36 -5.43 1.70
C LYS A 6 -10.91 -4.68 2.91
N ASP A 7 -10.23 -3.63 3.35
CA ASP A 7 -10.61 -2.82 4.50
C ASP A 7 -10.50 -1.32 4.20
N ALA A 8 -11.36 -0.55 4.88
CA ALA A 8 -11.42 0.90 4.73
C ALA A 8 -10.17 1.61 5.28
N ALA A 9 -9.43 0.99 6.20
CA ALA A 9 -8.24 1.61 6.77
C ALA A 9 -7.10 1.71 5.75
N THR A 10 -6.91 0.67 4.93
CA THR A 10 -5.91 0.65 3.85
C THR A 10 -6.28 1.62 2.75
N GLU A 11 -7.57 1.69 2.40
CA GLU A 11 -8.10 2.67 1.44
C GLU A 11 -7.92 4.10 1.94
N ASP A 12 -8.22 4.38 3.21
CA ASP A 12 -8.01 5.69 3.82
C ASP A 12 -6.54 6.10 3.78
N ILE A 13 -5.62 5.17 4.10
CA ILE A 13 -4.17 5.43 4.00
C ILE A 13 -3.77 5.74 2.56
N PHE A 14 -4.25 4.96 1.58
CA PHE A 14 -3.98 5.17 0.16
C PHE A 14 -4.45 6.55 -0.30
N ASN A 15 -5.65 6.96 0.12
CA ASN A 15 -6.26 8.24 -0.24
C ASN A 15 -5.75 9.43 0.62
N GLY A 16 -4.85 9.20 1.58
CA GLY A 16 -4.33 10.24 2.47
C GLY A 16 -5.35 10.77 3.50
N ILE A 17 -6.38 9.98 3.81
CA ILE A 17 -7.44 10.35 4.76
C ILE A 17 -7.00 10.02 6.19
N ASP A 18 -6.94 11.03 7.07
CA ASP A 18 -6.59 10.84 8.48
C ASP A 18 -7.77 10.33 9.35
N SER A 19 -8.23 9.11 9.05
CA SER A 19 -9.32 8.47 9.79
C SER A 19 -8.83 7.79 11.08
N LYS A 20 -9.78 7.52 11.99
CA LYS A 20 -9.48 6.71 13.20
C LYS A 20 -9.07 5.27 12.82
N ALA A 21 -9.63 4.73 11.75
CA ALA A 21 -9.32 3.38 11.27
C ALA A 21 -7.91 3.31 10.69
N ALA A 22 -7.54 4.29 9.86
CA ALA A 22 -6.19 4.43 9.30
C ALA A 22 -5.12 4.52 10.40
N ARG A 23 -5.32 5.39 11.40
CA ARG A 23 -4.40 5.56 12.53
C ARG A 23 -4.26 4.30 13.39
N LYS A 24 -5.31 3.49 13.47
CA LYS A 24 -5.30 2.21 14.19
C LYS A 24 -4.58 1.12 13.40
N ALA A 25 -4.73 1.10 12.08
CA ALA A 25 -4.12 0.09 11.21
C ALA A 25 -2.62 0.31 11.00
N CYS A 26 -2.19 1.57 10.84
CA CYS A 26 -0.80 1.91 10.58
C CYS A 26 -0.39 3.18 11.35
N PRO A 27 0.74 3.18 12.07
CA PRO A 27 1.30 4.41 12.65
C PRO A 27 1.59 5.48 11.59
N GLN A 28 1.21 6.74 11.85
CA GLN A 28 1.32 7.82 10.87
C GLN A 28 2.73 8.03 10.29
N HIS A 29 3.79 7.81 11.08
CA HIS A 29 5.17 7.94 10.58
C HIS A 29 5.53 6.90 9.49
N LEU A 30 4.77 5.80 9.39
CA LEU A 30 4.94 4.79 8.34
C LEU A 30 4.06 5.04 7.12
N TRP A 31 3.12 5.99 7.17
CA TRP A 31 2.17 6.21 6.07
C TRP A 31 2.87 6.56 4.77
N LYS A 32 3.95 7.33 4.83
CA LYS A 32 4.77 7.64 3.65
C LYS A 32 5.30 6.36 2.97
N VAL A 33 5.67 5.34 3.75
CA VAL A 33 6.16 4.06 3.22
C VAL A 33 5.00 3.19 2.74
N ALA A 34 3.88 3.18 3.48
CA ALA A 34 2.68 2.43 3.12
C ALA A 34 2.09 2.93 1.79
N VAL A 35 1.88 4.24 1.65
CA VAL A 35 1.41 4.90 0.42
C VAL A 35 2.33 4.54 -0.74
N ARG A 36 3.66 4.70 -0.59
CA ARG A 36 4.62 4.33 -1.65
C ARG A 36 4.49 2.87 -2.10
N LYS A 37 4.21 1.94 -1.18
CA LYS A 37 4.02 0.52 -1.53
C LYS A 37 2.69 0.29 -2.24
N LEU A 38 1.63 0.98 -1.82
CA LEU A 38 0.32 0.91 -2.47
C LEU A 38 0.35 1.54 -3.86
N ASP A 39 1.06 2.65 -4.04
CA ASP A 39 1.29 3.28 -5.35
C ASP A 39 2.04 2.34 -6.30
N LEU A 40 3.02 1.59 -5.81
CA LEU A 40 3.72 0.55 -6.61
C LEU A 40 2.75 -0.56 -7.06
N LEU A 41 1.85 -1.01 -6.18
CA LEU A 41 0.81 -1.99 -6.53
C LEU A 41 -0.20 -1.40 -7.52
N ASP A 42 -0.54 -0.13 -7.39
CA ASP A 42 -1.44 0.56 -8.29
C ASP A 42 -0.83 0.80 -9.68
N ALA A 43 0.48 1.08 -9.74
CA ALA A 43 1.19 1.31 -11.00
C ALA A 43 1.65 0.02 -11.71
N ALA A 44 1.79 -1.11 -11.01
CA ALA A 44 2.30 -2.35 -11.61
C ALA A 44 1.40 -2.87 -12.74
N GLU A 45 2.03 -3.18 -13.87
CA GLU A 45 1.41 -3.84 -15.03
C GLU A 45 1.63 -5.36 -14.97
N THR A 46 2.75 -5.78 -14.40
CA THR A 46 3.15 -7.18 -14.23
C THR A 46 3.60 -7.47 -12.80
N LEU A 47 3.65 -8.76 -12.43
CA LEU A 47 4.17 -9.17 -11.11
C LEU A 47 5.66 -8.84 -10.95
N ASP A 48 6.43 -8.82 -12.05
CA ASP A 48 7.86 -8.56 -12.00
C ASP A 48 8.19 -7.10 -11.65
N ASP A 49 7.28 -6.16 -11.93
CA ASP A 49 7.43 -4.75 -11.55
C ASP A 49 7.56 -4.61 -10.03
N LEU A 50 6.90 -5.49 -9.26
CA LEU A 50 6.92 -5.50 -7.80
C LEU A 50 8.24 -6.02 -7.23
N ARG A 51 9.13 -6.59 -8.05
CA ARG A 51 10.48 -6.98 -7.61
C ARG A 51 11.42 -5.79 -7.48
N VAL A 52 11.06 -4.64 -8.04
CA VAL A 52 11.83 -3.39 -7.97
C VAL A 52 11.13 -2.42 -7.01
N PRO A 53 11.84 -1.85 -6.01
CA PRO A 53 13.24 -2.06 -5.65
C PRO A 53 13.49 -3.43 -4.98
N PRO A 54 14.75 -3.92 -4.93
CA PRO A 54 15.10 -5.24 -4.38
C PRO A 54 14.61 -5.49 -2.94
N GLY A 55 14.33 -4.43 -2.17
CA GLY A 55 13.77 -4.51 -0.83
C GLY A 55 12.29 -4.90 -0.75
N ASN A 56 11.58 -5.06 -1.87
CA ASN A 56 10.17 -5.48 -1.88
C ASN A 56 9.99 -6.95 -1.48
N ARG A 57 11.02 -7.81 -1.67
CA ARG A 57 11.02 -9.23 -1.28
C ARG A 57 9.72 -9.94 -1.66
N LEU A 58 9.30 -9.79 -2.92
CA LEU A 58 8.07 -10.42 -3.43
C LEU A 58 8.14 -11.95 -3.30
N GLU A 59 7.11 -12.54 -2.71
CA GLU A 59 6.98 -13.99 -2.47
C GLU A 59 5.53 -14.45 -2.71
N ALA A 60 5.35 -15.73 -3.05
CA ALA A 60 4.03 -16.34 -3.17
C ALA A 60 3.50 -16.77 -1.79
N LEU A 61 2.20 -16.59 -1.56
CA LEU A 61 1.51 -16.90 -0.30
C LEU A 61 0.94 -18.31 -0.27
#